data_AF-M8CAJ7-F1
#
_entry.id   AF-M8CAJ7-F1
#
_cell.length_a   1.000
_cell.length_b   1.000
_cell.length_c   1.000
_cell.angle_alpha   90.00
_cell.angle_beta   90.00
_cell.angle_gamma   90.00
#
_symmetry.space_group_name_H-M   'P 1'
#
loop_
_entity.id
_entity.type
_entity.pdbx_description
1 polymer ?
#
loop_
_entity_poly.entity_id
_entity_poly.type
_entity_poly.pdbx_seq_one_letter_code
_entity_poly.pdbx_strand_id
1 'polypeptide(L)'
;MAGCRGGIGRGGMLSSGLSGGGGHGGKGGDGFYSGKHSGGGAAYGSADLPCELGSGSGNVSTTSSTAGGGIIVEANGGSFTRVVTHAANGGPGGGSGGTILLFVRTLSLENSSVLSSVGGVGSNGSGGGGGGRIHFHWSDIPTGDDYVPFATVKGSILARGGIVEGRGFPGENGTVTAKDCPKGLYGTFCKKECPVGTYKNITGSSNSLCSPCPAYELPHRAIYMHIRGQINSIASVSYMCFI
;
A
#
# COMPACT_ATOMS: atom_id res chain seq x y z
N MET A 1 2.47 19.11 -11.35
CA MET A 1 1.29 18.21 -11.42
C MET A 1 0.23 18.74 -10.48
N ALA A 2 -1.02 18.85 -10.93
CA ALA A 2 -2.12 19.38 -10.14
C ALA A 2 -2.68 18.29 -9.22
N GLY A 3 -2.30 18.31 -7.95
CA GLY A 3 -2.98 17.55 -6.90
C GLY A 3 -4.30 18.22 -6.52
N CYS A 4 -5.34 17.44 -6.23
CA CYS A 4 -6.63 17.96 -5.79
C CYS A 4 -6.47 18.76 -4.49
N ARG A 5 -6.84 20.04 -4.46
CA ARG A 5 -6.70 20.93 -3.28
C ARG A 5 -7.74 20.66 -2.16
N GLY A 6 -8.52 19.59 -2.33
CA GLY A 6 -9.55 19.07 -1.45
C GLY A 6 -9.85 17.62 -1.85
N GLY A 7 -10.85 17.00 -1.23
CA GLY A 7 -11.24 15.62 -1.51
C GLY A 7 -11.87 14.94 -0.30
N ILE A 8 -12.24 13.67 -0.45
CA ILE A 8 -13.03 12.89 0.53
C ILE A 8 -12.30 12.81 1.87
N GLY A 9 -10.98 12.62 1.85
CA GLY A 9 -10.14 12.55 3.05
C GLY A 9 -9.51 13.89 3.39
N ARG A 10 -10.19 15.02 3.18
CA ARG A 10 -9.62 16.32 3.57
C ARG A 10 -9.48 16.41 5.10
N GLY A 11 -8.31 16.86 5.56
CA GLY A 11 -8.09 17.16 6.98
C GLY A 11 -8.87 18.40 7.44
N GLY A 12 -9.21 18.44 8.73
CA GLY A 12 -9.85 19.59 9.35
C GLY A 12 -9.00 20.85 9.21
N MET A 13 -9.65 22.01 9.23
CA MET A 13 -8.97 23.31 9.14
C MET A 13 -9.52 24.26 10.20
N LEU A 14 -8.63 24.85 10.99
CA LEU A 14 -8.97 25.90 11.95
C LEU A 14 -8.73 27.29 11.35
N SER A 15 -9.41 28.30 11.89
CA SER A 15 -9.25 29.71 11.48
C SER A 15 -7.83 30.27 11.67
N SER A 16 -7.00 29.61 12.47
CA SER A 16 -5.58 29.96 12.67
C SER A 16 -4.64 29.45 11.57
N GLY A 17 -5.12 28.75 10.55
CA GLY A 17 -4.29 28.15 9.49
C GLY A 17 -3.76 26.75 9.81
N LEU A 18 -3.86 26.32 11.08
CA LEU A 18 -3.59 24.96 11.51
C LEU A 18 -4.57 23.98 10.86
N SER A 19 -4.06 22.84 10.38
CA SER A 19 -4.89 21.82 9.76
C SER A 19 -4.38 20.40 10.00
N GLY A 20 -5.31 19.45 9.97
CA GLY A 20 -4.98 18.03 9.87
C GLY A 20 -4.44 17.68 8.48
N GLY A 21 -3.72 16.57 8.39
CA GLY A 21 -3.27 16.03 7.11
C GLY A 21 -4.43 15.45 6.30
N GLY A 22 -4.27 15.37 4.98
CA GLY A 22 -5.19 14.62 4.14
C GLY A 22 -5.08 13.12 4.42
N GLY A 23 -6.19 12.39 4.41
CA GLY A 23 -6.24 10.92 4.37
C GLY A 23 -6.43 10.43 2.93
N HIS A 24 -5.97 9.22 2.65
CA HIS A 24 -6.18 8.41 1.43
C HIS A 24 -5.28 7.19 1.59
N GLY A 25 -5.78 5.95 1.47
CA GLY A 25 -4.96 4.78 1.84
C GLY A 25 -4.88 4.56 3.34
N GLY A 26 -4.31 5.53 4.05
CA GLY A 26 -4.26 5.66 5.51
C GLY A 26 -4.92 6.97 5.99
N LYS A 27 -5.16 7.07 7.30
CA LYS A 27 -5.69 8.29 7.92
C LYS A 27 -4.63 9.39 7.91
N GLY A 28 -5.05 10.63 7.66
CA GLY A 28 -4.23 11.81 7.90
C GLY A 28 -3.97 12.01 9.39
N GLY A 29 -2.81 12.55 9.72
CA GLY A 29 -2.44 12.91 11.08
C GLY A 29 -3.22 14.13 11.57
N ASP A 30 -3.38 14.21 12.89
CA ASP A 30 -4.04 15.34 13.56
C ASP A 30 -3.05 16.52 13.73
N GLY A 31 -3.55 17.74 13.60
CA GLY A 31 -2.83 18.96 13.96
C GLY A 31 -3.12 19.36 15.41
N PHE A 32 -2.08 19.75 16.14
CA PHE A 32 -2.18 20.25 17.51
C PHE A 32 -1.22 21.43 17.75
N TYR A 33 -1.79 22.58 18.15
CA TYR A 33 -1.00 23.76 18.51
C TYR A 33 -1.72 24.60 19.55
N SER A 34 -1.00 24.96 20.62
CA SER A 34 -1.49 25.85 21.70
C SER A 34 -2.89 25.50 22.22
N GLY A 35 -3.16 24.20 22.45
CA GLY A 35 -4.42 23.68 22.99
C GLY A 35 -5.55 23.53 21.96
N LYS A 36 -5.33 23.94 20.69
CA LYS A 36 -6.29 23.75 19.59
C LYS A 36 -5.98 22.46 18.84
N HIS A 37 -7.02 21.70 18.54
CA HIS A 37 -6.96 20.42 17.82
C HIS A 37 -7.67 20.52 16.47
N SER A 38 -7.08 19.88 15.45
CA SER A 38 -7.69 19.70 14.14
C SER A 38 -7.48 18.27 13.67
N GLY A 39 -8.58 17.54 13.49
CA GLY A 39 -8.52 16.13 13.08
C GLY A 39 -7.97 15.93 11.67
N GLY A 40 -7.16 14.90 11.48
CA GLY A 40 -6.73 14.44 10.16
C GLY A 40 -7.85 13.79 9.37
N GLY A 41 -7.72 13.79 8.05
CA GLY A 41 -8.72 13.24 7.13
C GLY A 41 -8.83 11.72 7.24
N ALA A 42 -10.05 11.20 7.08
CA ALA A 42 -10.28 9.76 7.11
C ALA A 42 -9.60 9.04 5.92
N ALA A 43 -9.22 7.78 6.13
CA ALA A 43 -8.82 6.89 5.04
C ALA A 43 -10.03 6.57 4.15
N TYR A 44 -9.83 6.55 2.82
CA TYR A 44 -10.88 6.21 1.86
C TYR A 44 -10.31 5.50 0.62
N GLY A 45 -11.18 5.03 -0.27
CA GLY A 45 -10.84 4.27 -1.48
C GLY A 45 -10.61 2.79 -1.23
N SER A 46 -10.73 1.97 -2.27
CA SER A 46 -10.53 0.52 -2.19
C SER A 46 -9.05 0.15 -2.22
N ALA A 47 -8.64 -0.84 -1.41
CA ALA A 47 -7.27 -1.35 -1.48
C ALA A 47 -7.05 -2.28 -2.69
N ASP A 48 -8.10 -2.95 -3.19
CA ASP A 48 -7.97 -4.05 -4.16
C ASP A 48 -8.22 -3.60 -5.60
N LEU A 49 -8.74 -2.39 -5.80
CA LEU A 49 -8.85 -1.73 -7.09
C LEU A 49 -8.92 -0.21 -6.85
N PRO A 50 -7.82 0.40 -6.39
CA PRO A 50 -7.82 1.81 -6.09
C PRO A 50 -7.97 2.58 -7.41
N CYS A 51 -9.08 3.28 -7.57
CA CYS A 51 -9.36 4.16 -8.71
C CYS A 51 -9.45 5.63 -8.27
N GLU A 52 -9.43 5.89 -6.97
CA GLU A 52 -9.64 7.21 -6.39
C GLU A 52 -8.33 7.99 -6.30
N LEU A 53 -8.41 9.30 -6.60
CA LEU A 53 -7.29 10.23 -6.48
C LEU A 53 -7.06 10.62 -5.00
N GLY A 54 -5.79 10.85 -4.63
CA GLY A 54 -5.41 11.35 -3.30
C GLY A 54 -5.90 12.80 -3.04
N SER A 55 -6.01 13.18 -1.77
CA SER A 55 -6.55 14.47 -1.32
C SER A 55 -5.45 15.43 -0.85
N GLY A 56 -5.52 16.69 -1.24
CA GLY A 56 -4.57 17.73 -0.83
C GLY A 56 -4.89 18.37 0.52
N SER A 57 -3.86 18.95 1.14
CA SER A 57 -3.99 19.89 2.24
C SER A 57 -4.21 21.31 1.69
N GLY A 58 -4.80 22.19 2.50
CA GLY A 58 -5.22 23.52 2.04
C GLY A 58 -4.07 24.48 1.67
N ASN A 59 -4.19 25.07 0.46
CA ASN A 59 -3.53 26.26 -0.14
C ASN A 59 -2.26 26.07 -1.04
N VAL A 60 -2.15 26.75 -2.20
CA VAL A 60 -1.34 26.30 -3.38
C VAL A 60 -0.73 27.37 -4.31
N SER A 61 0.54 27.17 -4.75
CA SER A 61 1.09 27.71 -6.04
C SER A 61 2.50 27.19 -6.50
N THR A 62 2.55 26.50 -7.68
CA THR A 62 3.60 26.44 -8.77
C THR A 62 4.84 25.48 -8.76
N THR A 63 5.51 25.34 -9.94
CA THR A 63 5.98 24.13 -10.69
C THR A 63 7.42 24.15 -11.27
N SER A 64 8.10 22.98 -11.48
CA SER A 64 8.83 22.55 -12.74
C SER A 64 9.85 21.39 -12.55
N SER A 65 10.12 20.58 -13.60
CA SER A 65 10.97 19.35 -13.63
C SER A 65 11.90 19.26 -14.87
N THR A 66 12.88 18.32 -14.90
CA THR A 66 13.39 17.59 -16.13
C THR A 66 14.13 16.27 -15.74
N ALA A 67 14.39 15.34 -16.69
CA ALA A 67 14.33 13.86 -16.52
C ALA A 67 15.61 13.00 -16.79
N GLY A 68 15.56 11.69 -16.39
CA GLY A 68 16.19 10.54 -17.10
C GLY A 68 16.59 9.26 -16.29
N GLY A 69 15.72 8.21 -16.21
CA GLY A 69 16.11 6.78 -16.04
C GLY A 69 15.52 5.96 -14.86
N GLY A 70 14.68 4.94 -15.15
CA GLY A 70 14.07 3.98 -14.19
C GLY A 70 12.54 4.08 -14.08
N ILE A 71 11.83 3.00 -13.72
CA ILE A 71 10.40 3.10 -13.34
C ILE A 71 10.35 3.73 -11.95
N ILE A 72 10.31 5.05 -11.92
CA ILE A 72 10.05 5.86 -10.72
C ILE A 72 8.61 6.35 -10.88
N VAL A 73 7.69 5.70 -10.18
CA VAL A 73 6.29 6.16 -10.11
C VAL A 73 6.10 6.75 -8.73
N GLU A 74 5.85 8.06 -8.71
CA GLU A 74 5.65 8.85 -7.51
C GLU A 74 4.23 9.41 -7.49
N ALA A 75 3.43 8.93 -6.56
CA ALA A 75 2.11 9.48 -6.24
C ALA A 75 2.15 10.02 -4.80
N ASN A 76 3.21 10.76 -4.44
CA ASN A 76 3.37 11.26 -3.08
C ASN A 76 2.44 12.45 -2.80
N GLY A 77 2.06 12.60 -1.53
CA GLY A 77 1.32 13.75 -1.05
C GLY A 77 2.17 15.01 -1.04
N GLY A 78 1.54 16.14 -1.38
CA GLY A 78 2.22 17.44 -1.35
C GLY A 78 2.67 17.83 0.05
N SER A 79 3.91 18.32 0.17
CA SER A 79 4.48 18.88 1.41
C SER A 79 4.56 20.41 1.33
N PHE A 80 4.36 21.10 2.44
CA PHE A 80 4.49 22.55 2.51
C PHE A 80 5.91 22.98 2.93
N THR A 81 6.62 23.71 2.06
CA THR A 81 7.91 24.33 2.39
C THR A 81 7.72 25.78 2.83
N ARG A 82 8.22 26.11 4.03
CA ARG A 82 8.07 27.43 4.66
C ARG A 82 8.91 28.49 3.92
N VAL A 83 8.29 29.37 3.15
CA VAL A 83 8.89 30.67 2.80
C VAL A 83 8.85 31.53 4.06
N VAL A 84 9.99 32.07 4.49
CA VAL A 84 10.13 32.85 5.73
C VAL A 84 9.43 34.20 5.57
N THR A 85 8.11 34.21 5.74
CA THR A 85 7.32 35.40 6.06
C THR A 85 6.80 35.22 7.46
N HIS A 86 6.94 36.24 8.30
CA HIS A 86 6.52 36.29 9.70
C HIS A 86 4.98 36.25 9.86
N ALA A 87 4.33 35.19 9.34
CA ALA A 87 2.90 34.95 9.47
C ALA A 87 2.65 33.93 10.60
N ALA A 88 1.68 34.27 11.43
CA ALA A 88 1.44 33.71 12.76
C ALA A 88 1.05 32.21 12.78
N ASN A 89 1.53 31.51 13.82
CA ASN A 89 0.84 30.43 14.55
C ASN A 89 0.13 29.31 13.74
N GLY A 90 0.91 28.50 13.00
CA GLY A 90 0.51 27.20 12.44
C GLY A 90 0.38 27.19 10.91
N GLY A 91 1.04 26.23 10.24
CA GLY A 91 0.98 26.09 8.77
C GLY A 91 0.00 25.01 8.30
N PRO A 92 -0.11 24.72 7.00
CA PRO A 92 -0.99 23.66 6.51
C PRO A 92 -0.47 22.24 6.83
N GLY A 93 -1.36 21.25 6.88
CA GLY A 93 -1.03 19.84 7.00
C GLY A 93 -0.41 19.27 5.72
N GLY A 94 0.02 18.01 5.76
CA GLY A 94 0.50 17.29 4.57
C GLY A 94 -0.64 16.73 3.72
N GLY A 95 -0.49 16.71 2.40
CA GLY A 95 -1.45 16.03 1.51
C GLY A 95 -1.31 14.50 1.62
N SER A 96 -2.37 13.73 1.36
CA SER A 96 -2.24 12.27 1.35
C SER A 96 -1.47 11.77 0.13
N GLY A 97 -0.84 10.59 0.28
CA GLY A 97 -0.36 9.83 -0.86
C GLY A 97 -1.52 9.49 -1.81
N GLY A 98 -1.19 9.17 -3.05
CA GLY A 98 -2.15 8.90 -4.11
C GLY A 98 -2.44 7.43 -4.30
N THR A 99 -2.79 7.09 -5.53
CA THR A 99 -3.10 5.72 -5.95
C THR A 99 -2.16 5.34 -7.07
N ILE A 100 -1.52 4.19 -6.94
CA ILE A 100 -0.77 3.54 -8.00
C ILE A 100 -1.44 2.19 -8.28
N LEU A 101 -2.13 2.08 -9.40
CA LEU A 101 -2.72 0.84 -9.90
C LEU A 101 -1.94 0.39 -11.13
N LEU A 102 -1.30 -0.78 -11.04
CA LEU A 102 -0.45 -1.32 -12.11
C LEU A 102 -1.07 -2.58 -12.69
N PHE A 103 -1.47 -2.53 -13.97
CA PHE A 103 -1.79 -3.72 -14.74
C PHE A 103 -0.51 -4.22 -15.41
N VAL A 104 0.05 -5.31 -14.88
CA VAL A 104 1.36 -5.79 -15.30
C VAL A 104 1.36 -7.30 -15.47
N ARG A 105 2.12 -7.78 -16.46
CA ARG A 105 2.43 -9.20 -16.62
C ARG A 105 3.65 -9.59 -15.81
N THR A 106 4.66 -8.72 -15.79
CA THR A 106 5.90 -8.89 -15.02
C THR A 106 6.31 -7.58 -14.37
N LEU A 107 6.99 -7.66 -13.22
CA LEU A 107 7.54 -6.53 -12.47
C LEU A 107 8.99 -6.83 -12.06
N SER A 108 9.92 -5.91 -12.37
CA SER A 108 11.26 -5.92 -11.80
C SER A 108 11.57 -4.55 -11.20
N LEU A 109 11.82 -4.49 -9.89
CA LEU A 109 12.32 -3.32 -9.20
C LEU A 109 13.77 -3.59 -8.78
N GLU A 110 14.70 -2.90 -9.41
CA GLU A 110 16.13 -2.97 -9.07
C GLU A 110 16.45 -2.19 -7.78
N ASN A 111 17.65 -2.35 -7.23
CA ASN A 111 18.04 -1.80 -5.92
C ASN A 111 17.78 -0.28 -5.76
N SER A 112 17.91 0.51 -6.83
CA SER A 112 17.67 1.96 -6.83
C SER A 112 16.24 2.36 -7.24
N SER A 113 15.39 1.39 -7.59
CA SER A 113 14.01 1.65 -8.00
C SER A 113 13.14 1.94 -6.77
N VAL A 114 12.32 2.99 -6.87
CA VAL A 114 11.39 3.39 -5.82
C VAL A 114 9.99 3.52 -6.40
N LEU A 115 9.06 2.78 -5.82
CA LEU A 115 7.63 2.88 -6.07
C LEU A 115 6.98 3.52 -4.84
N SER A 116 6.56 4.78 -4.93
CA SER A 116 6.19 5.55 -3.74
C SER A 116 4.84 6.24 -3.86
N SER A 117 4.05 6.08 -2.82
CA SER A 117 2.78 6.76 -2.58
C SER A 117 2.71 7.21 -1.12
N VAL A 118 3.76 7.90 -0.66
CA VAL A 118 3.93 8.37 0.72
C VAL A 118 3.14 9.65 0.96
N GLY A 119 2.58 9.82 2.15
CA GLY A 119 1.92 11.05 2.57
C GLY A 119 2.89 12.22 2.71
N GLY A 120 2.41 13.43 2.45
CA GLY A 120 3.18 14.67 2.55
C GLY A 120 3.49 15.06 4.00
N VAL A 121 4.56 15.83 4.18
CA VAL A 121 5.00 16.32 5.49
C VAL A 121 4.09 17.46 5.97
N GLY A 122 3.62 17.35 7.22
CA GLY A 122 2.88 18.40 7.91
C GLY A 122 3.80 19.46 8.53
N SER A 123 3.38 20.72 8.48
CA SER A 123 4.12 21.84 9.08
C SER A 123 3.99 21.88 10.61
N ASN A 124 4.68 22.83 11.27
CA ASN A 124 4.67 22.95 12.73
C ASN A 124 3.28 23.09 13.34
N GLY A 125 2.89 22.07 14.10
CA GLY A 125 1.59 21.96 14.76
C GLY A 125 0.49 21.38 13.86
N SER A 126 0.79 20.99 12.63
CA SER A 126 -0.17 20.43 11.67
C SER A 126 0.12 18.98 11.35
N GLY A 127 -0.92 18.26 10.92
CA GLY A 127 -0.85 16.80 10.73
C GLY A 127 -0.19 16.38 9.42
N GLY A 128 0.52 15.25 9.45
CA GLY A 128 1.11 14.64 8.25
C GLY A 128 0.05 13.94 7.39
N GLY A 129 0.26 13.84 6.08
CA GLY A 129 -0.70 13.16 5.20
C GLY A 129 -0.71 11.65 5.38
N GLY A 130 -1.83 10.98 5.17
CA GLY A 130 -1.92 9.51 5.14
C GLY A 130 -1.17 8.94 3.95
N GLY A 131 -0.58 7.75 4.10
CA GLY A 131 0.06 7.02 3.00
C GLY A 131 -0.96 6.45 2.03
N GLY A 132 -0.70 6.49 0.73
CA GLY A 132 -1.65 6.12 -0.32
C GLY A 132 -1.71 4.62 -0.62
N ARG A 133 -2.25 4.27 -1.78
CA ARG A 133 -2.54 2.87 -2.17
C ARG A 133 -1.70 2.44 -3.35
N ILE A 134 -1.08 1.29 -3.25
CA ILE A 134 -0.33 0.65 -4.33
C ILE A 134 -0.95 -0.73 -4.56
N HIS A 135 -1.51 -0.96 -5.74
CA HIS A 135 -2.11 -2.25 -6.11
C HIS A 135 -1.49 -2.80 -7.39
N PHE A 136 -1.07 -4.07 -7.35
CA PHE A 136 -0.59 -4.81 -8.50
C PHE A 136 -1.67 -5.74 -9.05
N HIS A 137 -2.20 -5.39 -10.21
CA HIS A 137 -3.17 -6.22 -10.92
C HIS A 137 -2.46 -7.08 -11.97
N TRP A 138 -2.17 -8.33 -11.62
CA TRP A 138 -1.47 -9.27 -12.50
C TRP A 138 -2.38 -9.76 -13.62
N SER A 139 -1.92 -9.69 -14.88
CA SER A 139 -2.63 -10.30 -16.01
C SER A 139 -2.80 -11.80 -15.76
N ASP A 140 -1.67 -12.48 -15.56
CA ASP A 140 -1.58 -13.91 -15.26
C ASP A 140 -0.61 -14.14 -14.11
N ILE A 141 -0.92 -15.10 -13.22
CA ILE A 141 -0.01 -15.57 -12.18
C ILE A 141 0.46 -16.95 -12.62
N PRO A 142 1.74 -17.12 -13.03
CA PRO A 142 2.22 -18.41 -13.49
C PRO A 142 2.14 -19.44 -12.37
N THR A 143 1.53 -20.58 -12.69
CA THR A 143 1.49 -21.76 -11.83
C THR A 143 2.00 -22.98 -12.59
N GLY A 144 2.58 -23.94 -11.88
CA GLY A 144 3.32 -25.08 -12.43
C GLY A 144 4.48 -25.48 -11.53
N ASP A 145 5.09 -26.63 -11.83
CA ASP A 145 6.13 -27.25 -10.99
C ASP A 145 7.38 -26.36 -10.82
N ASP A 146 7.74 -25.61 -11.87
CA ASP A 146 8.82 -24.64 -11.82
C ASP A 146 8.32 -23.21 -11.55
N TYR A 147 8.96 -22.54 -10.58
CA TYR A 147 8.68 -21.13 -10.32
C TYR A 147 9.22 -20.24 -11.44
N VAL A 148 8.32 -19.61 -12.19
CA VAL A 148 8.68 -18.52 -13.11
C VAL A 148 8.46 -17.18 -12.38
N PRO A 149 9.53 -16.41 -12.07
CA PRO A 149 9.39 -15.14 -11.37
C PRO A 149 8.71 -14.11 -12.27
N PHE A 150 7.46 -13.79 -11.95
CA PHE A 150 6.75 -12.67 -12.55
C PHE A 150 6.95 -11.36 -11.77
N ALA A 151 7.46 -11.42 -10.54
CA ALA A 151 7.79 -10.25 -9.73
C ALA A 151 9.16 -10.41 -9.03
N THR A 152 10.08 -9.49 -9.29
CA THR A 152 11.38 -9.38 -8.64
C THR A 152 11.50 -8.02 -7.98
N VAL A 153 11.44 -7.97 -6.65
CA VAL A 153 11.50 -6.71 -5.89
C VAL A 153 12.78 -6.68 -5.06
N LYS A 154 13.78 -5.97 -5.57
CA LYS A 154 15.01 -5.63 -4.84
C LYS A 154 15.04 -4.16 -4.40
N GLY A 155 14.29 -3.31 -5.09
CA GLY A 155 14.06 -1.90 -4.74
C GLY A 155 13.06 -1.71 -3.60
N SER A 156 12.60 -0.46 -3.42
CA SER A 156 11.70 -0.06 -2.34
C SER A 156 10.28 0.23 -2.80
N ILE A 157 9.29 -0.25 -2.05
CA ILE A 157 7.87 0.08 -2.22
C ILE A 157 7.40 0.80 -0.95
N LEU A 158 6.92 2.04 -1.08
CA LEU A 158 6.64 2.93 0.03
C LEU A 158 5.19 3.43 -0.05
N ALA A 159 4.36 3.05 0.91
CA ALA A 159 3.01 3.58 1.09
C ALA A 159 2.87 4.13 2.53
N ARG A 160 3.88 4.88 3.00
CA ARG A 160 3.94 5.33 4.40
C ARG A 160 3.17 6.62 4.63
N GLY A 161 2.71 6.84 5.85
CA GLY A 161 2.21 8.14 6.26
C GLY A 161 3.32 9.19 6.29
N GLY A 162 2.92 10.44 6.08
CA GLY A 162 3.77 11.61 6.14
C GLY A 162 4.15 11.95 7.57
N ILE A 163 5.39 12.40 7.73
CA ILE A 163 5.91 12.87 9.03
C ILE A 163 5.46 14.31 9.31
N VAL A 164 5.80 14.82 10.48
CA VAL A 164 5.46 16.17 10.93
C VAL A 164 6.68 16.85 11.50
N GLU A 165 6.84 18.13 11.19
CA GLU A 165 7.78 18.99 11.89
C GLU A 165 7.06 19.53 13.15
N GLY A 166 7.60 19.37 14.36
CA GLY A 166 7.02 19.96 15.57
C GLY A 166 5.90 19.15 16.25
N ARG A 167 4.84 19.82 16.74
CA ARG A 167 3.85 19.24 17.68
C ARG A 167 2.62 18.56 17.04
N GLY A 168 2.65 18.31 15.72
CA GLY A 168 1.59 17.57 15.02
C GLY A 168 1.70 16.05 15.21
N PHE A 169 0.77 15.30 14.62
CA PHE A 169 0.85 13.83 14.54
C PHE A 169 1.14 13.36 13.11
N PRO A 170 1.94 12.29 12.93
CA PRO A 170 2.17 11.70 11.62
C PRO A 170 0.89 11.08 11.05
N GLY A 171 0.82 10.97 9.73
CA GLY A 171 -0.22 10.19 9.06
C GLY A 171 -0.01 8.69 9.25
N GLU A 172 -1.08 7.92 9.10
CA GLU A 172 -1.02 6.47 9.09
C GLU A 172 -0.48 5.93 7.76
N ASN A 173 0.06 4.71 7.80
CA ASN A 173 0.48 4.02 6.58
C ASN A 173 -0.73 3.65 5.72
N GLY A 174 -0.52 3.69 4.41
CA GLY A 174 -1.42 3.16 3.41
C GLY A 174 -1.20 1.67 3.14
N THR A 175 -1.64 1.23 1.97
CA THR A 175 -1.74 -0.19 1.65
C THR A 175 -0.95 -0.55 0.40
N VAL A 176 -0.24 -1.69 0.46
CA VAL A 176 0.38 -2.33 -0.70
C VAL A 176 -0.30 -3.70 -0.89
N THR A 177 -1.09 -3.82 -1.94
CA THR A 177 -1.91 -5.00 -2.24
C THR A 177 -1.62 -5.51 -3.64
N ALA A 178 -2.15 -6.69 -3.95
CA ALA A 178 -2.04 -7.27 -5.27
C ALA A 178 -3.23 -8.20 -5.52
N LYS A 179 -3.42 -8.58 -6.78
CA LYS A 179 -4.39 -9.62 -7.17
C LYS A 179 -4.15 -10.89 -6.37
N ASP A 180 -5.25 -11.49 -5.91
CA ASP A 180 -5.21 -12.63 -5.02
C ASP A 180 -4.46 -13.83 -5.59
N CYS A 181 -3.68 -14.45 -4.70
CA CYS A 181 -2.89 -15.61 -5.07
C CYS A 181 -3.76 -16.85 -5.28
N PRO A 182 -3.41 -17.70 -6.25
CA PRO A 182 -4.05 -18.99 -6.45
C PRO A 182 -3.82 -19.91 -5.25
N LYS A 183 -4.48 -21.08 -5.28
CA LYS A 183 -4.38 -22.13 -4.26
C LYS A 183 -2.91 -22.47 -3.96
N GLY A 184 -2.61 -22.71 -2.69
CA GLY A 184 -1.27 -23.01 -2.19
C GLY A 184 -0.28 -21.84 -2.09
N LEU A 185 -0.52 -20.70 -2.75
CA LEU A 185 0.40 -19.54 -2.74
C LEU A 185 -0.11 -18.37 -1.88
N TYR A 186 0.76 -17.56 -1.30
CA TYR A 186 0.36 -16.35 -0.57
C TYR A 186 1.40 -15.23 -0.65
N GLY A 187 1.05 -14.08 -0.06
CA GLY A 187 1.83 -12.85 -0.05
C GLY A 187 1.54 -11.95 -1.26
N THR A 188 1.97 -10.70 -1.20
CA THR A 188 1.70 -9.66 -2.22
C THR A 188 2.16 -10.05 -3.63
N PHE A 189 3.17 -10.91 -3.76
CA PHE A 189 3.72 -11.36 -5.04
C PHE A 189 3.51 -12.85 -5.31
N CYS A 190 2.65 -13.52 -4.54
CA CYS A 190 2.39 -14.98 -4.66
C CYS A 190 3.65 -15.85 -4.72
N LYS A 191 4.71 -15.39 -4.06
CA LYS A 191 6.02 -16.06 -4.04
C LYS A 191 6.11 -17.09 -2.91
N LYS A 192 5.29 -16.93 -1.87
CA LYS A 192 5.29 -17.82 -0.71
C LYS A 192 4.33 -18.97 -0.96
N GLU A 193 4.73 -20.15 -0.50
CA GLU A 193 3.92 -21.38 -0.50
C GLU A 193 3.50 -21.69 0.92
N CYS A 194 2.33 -22.31 1.10
CA CYS A 194 1.86 -22.73 2.41
C CYS A 194 2.90 -23.61 3.13
N PRO A 195 3.08 -23.44 4.46
CA PRO A 195 3.99 -24.28 5.23
C PRO A 195 3.70 -25.77 5.08
N VAL A 196 4.74 -26.60 5.18
CA VAL A 196 4.61 -28.07 5.14
C VAL A 196 3.61 -28.53 6.20
N GLY A 197 2.71 -29.43 5.81
CA GLY A 197 1.63 -29.91 6.68
C GLY A 197 0.38 -29.01 6.69
N THR A 198 0.33 -27.99 5.83
CA THR A 198 -0.86 -27.16 5.61
C THR A 198 -1.25 -27.11 4.13
N TYR A 199 -2.52 -26.80 3.86
CA TYR A 199 -3.06 -26.64 2.50
C TYR A 199 -3.91 -25.37 2.40
N LYS A 200 -4.04 -24.83 1.20
CA LYS A 200 -4.91 -23.67 0.91
C LYS A 200 -5.70 -23.90 -0.37
N ASN A 201 -7.00 -24.16 -0.23
CA ASN A 201 -7.90 -24.49 -1.36
C ASN A 201 -8.77 -23.31 -1.84
N ILE A 202 -8.52 -22.10 -1.35
CA ILE A 202 -9.22 -20.87 -1.75
C ILE A 202 -8.23 -19.89 -2.38
N THR A 203 -8.70 -18.89 -3.13
CA THR A 203 -7.83 -17.78 -3.55
C THR A 203 -7.61 -16.83 -2.38
N GLY A 204 -6.48 -16.11 -2.38
CA GLY A 204 -6.21 -15.08 -1.38
C GLY A 204 -4.73 -14.88 -1.07
N SER A 205 -4.36 -13.69 -0.60
CA SER A 205 -2.95 -13.35 -0.38
C SER A 205 -2.46 -13.56 1.07
N SER A 206 -3.33 -13.97 2.00
CA SER A 206 -2.99 -14.15 3.42
C SER A 206 -2.47 -15.56 3.74
N ASN A 207 -1.45 -15.62 4.61
CA ASN A 207 -0.93 -16.88 5.17
C ASN A 207 -1.96 -17.59 6.06
N SER A 208 -2.86 -16.84 6.70
CA SER A 208 -3.91 -17.40 7.56
C SER A 208 -4.93 -18.28 6.82
N LEU A 209 -4.87 -18.29 5.48
CA LEU A 209 -5.72 -19.15 4.64
C LEU A 209 -5.15 -20.57 4.50
N CYS A 210 -3.91 -20.80 4.94
CA CYS A 210 -3.31 -22.13 5.01
C CYS A 210 -3.84 -22.86 6.26
N SER A 211 -4.53 -23.98 6.04
CA SER A 211 -5.13 -24.80 7.10
C SER A 211 -4.34 -26.09 7.29
N PRO A 212 -4.23 -26.63 8.52
CA PRO A 212 -3.51 -27.88 8.76
C PRO A 212 -4.15 -29.04 7.99
N CYS A 213 -3.33 -29.92 7.42
CA CYS A 213 -3.81 -31.16 6.82
C CYS A 213 -4.44 -32.03 7.92
N PRO A 214 -5.64 -32.61 7.71
CA PRO A 214 -6.23 -33.53 8.67
C PRO A 214 -5.39 -34.80 8.81
N ALA A 215 -4.83 -35.02 10.00
CA ALA A 215 -3.95 -36.16 10.29
C ALA A 215 -4.68 -37.51 10.39
N TYR A 216 -6.02 -37.50 10.53
CA TYR A 216 -6.83 -38.71 10.74
C TYR A 216 -7.32 -39.39 9.45
N GLU A 217 -7.15 -38.73 8.30
CA GLU A 217 -7.49 -39.32 7.00
C GLU A 217 -6.24 -39.85 6.29
N LEU A 218 -5.04 -39.44 6.67
CA LEU A 218 -3.81 -39.83 5.97
C LEU A 218 -3.26 -41.15 6.55
N PRO A 219 -3.09 -42.24 5.77
CA PRO A 219 -2.43 -43.44 6.26
C PRO A 219 -1.02 -43.10 6.74
N HIS A 220 -0.46 -43.90 7.66
CA HIS A 220 0.90 -43.73 8.24
C HIS A 220 2.06 -43.58 7.21
N ARG A 221 1.75 -43.73 5.92
CA ARG A 221 2.66 -43.68 4.77
C ARG A 221 2.27 -42.63 3.72
N ALA A 222 1.43 -41.65 4.07
CA ALA A 222 1.10 -40.56 3.16
C ALA A 222 2.36 -39.71 2.87
N ILE A 223 2.66 -39.54 1.59
CA ILE A 223 3.78 -38.75 1.10
C ILE A 223 3.21 -37.40 0.68
N TYR A 224 3.78 -36.32 1.21
CA TYR A 224 3.46 -34.96 0.75
C TYR A 224 4.05 -34.80 -0.65
N MET A 225 3.19 -34.71 -1.67
CA MET A 225 3.62 -34.41 -3.04
C MET A 225 3.49 -32.92 -3.28
N HIS A 226 4.61 -32.30 -3.65
CA HIS A 226 4.69 -30.89 -4.01
C HIS A 226 4.22 -30.72 -5.45
N ILE A 227 3.08 -30.05 -5.64
CA ILE A 227 2.61 -29.64 -6.98
C ILE A 227 2.18 -28.19 -6.86
N ARG A 228 3.03 -27.29 -7.33
CA ARG A 228 2.81 -25.85 -7.21
C ARG A 228 1.73 -25.39 -8.20
N GLY A 229 0.50 -25.25 -7.72
CA GLY A 229 -0.55 -24.47 -8.38
C GLY A 229 -1.24 -25.11 -9.61
N GLN A 230 -1.47 -26.42 -9.63
CA GLN A 230 -2.40 -27.00 -10.61
C GLN A 230 -3.69 -27.59 -9.98
N ILE A 231 -4.78 -27.30 -10.69
CA ILE A 231 -6.00 -28.10 -10.71
C ILE A 231 -5.75 -29.16 -11.79
N ASN A 232 -5.53 -30.42 -11.43
CA ASN A 232 -5.65 -31.51 -12.40
C ASN A 232 -6.54 -32.62 -11.84
N SER A 233 -7.68 -32.77 -12.51
CA SER A 233 -8.47 -33.99 -12.55
C SER A 233 -7.60 -35.14 -13.05
N ILE A 234 -7.80 -36.33 -12.48
CA ILE A 234 -7.15 -37.62 -12.77
C ILE A 234 -5.97 -37.94 -11.83
N ALA A 235 -6.31 -38.46 -10.65
CA ALA A 235 -5.72 -39.70 -10.12
C ALA A 235 -6.54 -40.14 -8.91
N SER A 236 -7.32 -41.20 -9.09
CA SER A 236 -7.89 -42.03 -8.05
C SER A 236 -6.82 -42.46 -7.04
N VAL A 237 -6.93 -42.03 -5.78
CA VAL A 237 -6.67 -42.77 -4.52
C VAL A 237 -6.87 -41.78 -3.35
N SER A 238 -7.61 -42.22 -2.34
CA SER A 238 -8.40 -41.40 -1.41
C SER A 238 -7.70 -40.40 -0.47
N TYR A 239 -6.40 -40.10 -0.57
CA TYR A 239 -5.74 -39.25 0.43
C TYR A 239 -4.61 -38.39 -0.15
N MET A 240 -4.94 -37.22 -0.72
CA MET A 240 -3.97 -36.24 -1.22
C MET A 240 -4.18 -34.90 -0.51
N CYS A 241 -3.21 -34.46 0.30
CA CYS A 241 -3.12 -33.07 0.73
C CYS A 241 -2.43 -32.28 -0.39
N PHE A 242 -3.18 -31.43 -1.09
CA PHE A 242 -2.63 -30.53 -2.11
C PHE A 242 -1.94 -29.36 -1.42
N ILE A 243 -0.63 -29.18 -1.66
CA ILE A 243 0.14 -28.01 -1.20
C ILE A 243 -0.33 -26.76 -1.94
#